data_AF-A0A4Q9JUY0-F1
#
_entry.id   AF-A0A4Q9JUY0-F1
#
_cell.length_a   1.000
_cell.length_b   1.000
_cell.length_c   1.000
_cell.angle_alpha   90.00
_cell.angle_beta   90.00
_cell.angle_gamma   90.00
#
_symmetry.space_group_name_H-M   'P 1'
#
loop_
_entity.id
_entity.type
_entity.pdbx_description
1 polymer ?
#
loop_
_entity_poly.entity_id
_entity_poly.type
_entity_poly.pdbx_seq_one_letter_code
_entity_poly.pdbx_strand_id
1 'polypeptide(L)'
;MKKYYNALPIVPKIFYKQNTNDYAKGADSVHLTIENQECHLWLGESKIYTNIKSAIDEAIESIQELLQKNKLNKEKSIITNLNDLELYMKDKKDEISEKNINKIKKILKQEASMDELKKILHIPISIIYQCYITNQYDELSEEYKQKIANFHKDQAKIIIKKIAEKLGSIHNIHEIKFHIILFPVPEKNKIENDFIKNLGAFSND
;
A
#
# COMPACT_ATOMS: atom_id res chain seq x y z
N MET A 1 -4.86 1.99 -6.64
CA MET A 1 -3.50 1.84 -7.19
C MET A 1 -3.46 1.87 -8.71
N LYS A 2 -3.88 0.82 -9.44
CA LYS A 2 -3.82 0.77 -10.92
C LYS A 2 -4.44 1.98 -11.65
N LYS A 3 -5.64 2.41 -11.25
CA LYS A 3 -6.38 3.50 -11.92
C LYS A 3 -5.84 4.91 -11.63
N TYR A 4 -5.32 5.14 -10.44
CA TYR A 4 -4.91 6.48 -9.98
C TYR A 4 -3.39 6.71 -10.02
N TYR A 5 -2.59 5.65 -9.92
CA TYR A 5 -1.12 5.71 -9.89
C TYR A 5 -0.48 4.92 -11.04
N ASN A 6 -1.27 4.48 -12.04
CA ASN A 6 -0.82 3.62 -13.14
C ASN A 6 -0.03 2.36 -12.68
N ALA A 7 -0.35 1.86 -11.48
CA ALA A 7 0.42 0.80 -10.82
C ALA A 7 0.04 -0.59 -11.33
N LEU A 8 1.03 -1.34 -11.82
CA LEU A 8 0.84 -2.74 -12.18
C LEU A 8 1.00 -3.60 -10.91
N PRO A 9 0.01 -4.43 -10.53
CA PRO A 9 0.19 -5.40 -9.45
C PRO A 9 1.28 -6.39 -9.85
N ILE A 10 2.42 -6.34 -9.17
CA ILE A 10 3.50 -7.30 -9.40
C ILE A 10 3.24 -8.57 -8.60
N VAL A 11 2.52 -8.50 -7.47
CA VAL A 11 2.17 -9.69 -6.69
C VAL A 11 0.78 -9.56 -6.08
N PRO A 12 -0.26 -10.18 -6.65
CA PRO A 12 -1.40 -10.62 -5.86
C PRO A 12 -0.94 -11.86 -5.08
N LYS A 13 -0.54 -11.72 -3.80
CA LYS A 13 -0.18 -12.86 -2.94
C LYS A 13 -1.32 -13.89 -2.81
N ILE A 14 -2.52 -13.57 -3.29
CA ILE A 14 -3.64 -14.51 -3.42
C ILE A 14 -3.28 -15.77 -4.22
N PHE A 15 -2.31 -15.69 -5.15
CA PHE A 15 -1.88 -16.82 -5.96
C PHE A 15 -0.87 -17.77 -5.28
N TYR A 16 -0.28 -17.40 -4.13
CA TYR A 16 0.69 -18.23 -3.40
C TYR A 16 0.12 -18.82 -2.09
N LYS A 17 -1.20 -18.96 -2.00
CA LYS A 17 -1.89 -19.65 -0.91
C LYS A 17 -1.72 -21.17 -1.09
N GLN A 18 -0.67 -21.75 -0.50
CA GLN A 18 -0.48 -23.21 -0.52
C GLN A 18 -1.15 -23.95 0.64
N ASN A 19 -1.62 -23.25 1.69
CA ASN A 19 -2.36 -23.87 2.81
C ASN A 19 -3.48 -22.97 3.34
N THR A 20 -4.58 -23.58 3.79
CA THR A 20 -5.85 -22.95 4.18
C THR A 20 -5.81 -22.20 5.51
N ASN A 21 -4.83 -22.46 6.39
CA ASN A 21 -4.79 -21.95 7.77
C ASN A 21 -3.71 -20.90 8.08
N ASP A 22 -2.98 -20.39 7.08
CA ASP A 22 -1.92 -19.40 7.30
C ASP A 22 -2.43 -17.98 7.01
N TYR A 23 -2.47 -17.12 8.03
CA TYR A 23 -2.73 -15.69 7.84
C TYR A 23 -1.54 -15.07 7.10
N ALA A 24 -1.79 -14.37 5.99
CA ALA A 24 -0.74 -13.74 5.20
C ALA A 24 0.02 -12.69 6.05
N LYS A 25 1.27 -12.99 6.40
CA LYS A 25 2.17 -12.04 7.08
C LYS A 25 3.06 -11.35 6.03
N GLY A 26 2.74 -10.09 5.70
CA GLY A 26 3.47 -9.24 4.75
C GLY A 26 2.57 -8.20 4.10
N ALA A 27 3.11 -7.33 3.24
CA ALA A 27 2.30 -6.33 2.53
C ALA A 27 1.25 -7.01 1.64
N ASP A 28 -0.01 -6.55 1.72
CA ASP A 28 -1.15 -7.07 0.94
C ASP A 28 -1.01 -6.77 -0.56
N SER A 29 -0.30 -5.69 -0.88
CA SER A 29 -0.12 -5.21 -2.24
C SER A 29 1.33 -4.82 -2.48
N VAL A 30 1.90 -5.40 -3.53
CA VAL A 30 3.24 -5.05 -4.04
C VAL A 30 3.09 -4.62 -5.49
N HIS A 31 3.43 -3.36 -5.76
CA HIS A 31 3.35 -2.78 -7.10
C HIS A 31 4.66 -2.16 -7.52
N LEU A 32 4.89 -2.14 -8.83
CA LEU A 32 5.96 -1.37 -9.44
C LEU A 32 5.35 -0.39 -10.42
N THR A 33 5.84 0.85 -10.38
CA THR A 33 5.45 1.90 -11.32
C THR A 33 6.70 2.49 -11.94
N ILE A 34 6.57 2.94 -13.19
CA ILE A 34 7.61 3.70 -13.87
C ILE A 34 7.09 5.12 -14.08
N GLU A 35 7.85 6.11 -13.63
CA GLU A 35 7.54 7.53 -13.81
C GLU A 35 8.85 8.26 -14.16
N ASN A 36 8.86 9.02 -15.25
CA ASN A 36 10.05 9.77 -15.71
C ASN A 36 11.33 8.93 -15.83
N GLN A 37 11.22 7.70 -16.36
CA GLN A 37 12.28 6.68 -16.43
C GLN A 37 12.81 6.18 -15.07
N GLU A 38 12.23 6.61 -13.95
CA GLU A 38 12.51 6.08 -12.63
C GLU A 38 11.47 5.04 -12.25
N CYS A 39 11.84 4.16 -11.35
CA CYS A 39 10.99 3.07 -10.91
C CYS A 39 10.73 3.19 -9.42
N HIS A 40 9.48 2.96 -9.05
CA HIS A 40 9.02 3.06 -7.67
C HIS A 40 8.37 1.75 -7.25
N LEU A 41 8.82 1.25 -6.11
CA LEU A 41 8.26 0.07 -5.46
C LEU A 41 7.23 0.52 -4.43
N TRP A 42 6.02 0.02 -4.54
CA TRP A 42 4.94 0.28 -3.60
C TRP A 42 4.72 -0.93 -2.71
N LEU A 43 4.82 -0.75 -1.40
CA LEU A 43 4.51 -1.77 -0.40
C LEU A 43 3.42 -1.23 0.52
N GLY A 44 2.24 -1.84 0.47
CA GLY A 44 1.09 -1.38 1.24
C GLY A 44 0.25 -2.53 1.79
N GLU A 45 -0.35 -2.26 2.95
CA GLU A 45 -1.41 -3.07 3.57
C GLU A 45 -2.68 -2.23 3.60
N SER A 46 -3.85 -2.87 3.47
CA SER A 46 -5.13 -2.17 3.60
C SER A 46 -6.12 -2.98 4.40
N LYS A 47 -6.73 -2.33 5.39
CA LYS A 47 -7.72 -2.93 6.30
C LYS A 47 -8.92 -2.00 6.47
N ILE A 48 -10.05 -2.59 6.86
CA ILE A 48 -11.29 -1.87 7.18
C ILE A 48 -11.45 -1.75 8.69
N TYR A 49 -11.59 -0.52 9.17
CA TYR A 49 -11.60 -0.19 10.59
C TYR A 49 -12.92 0.43 11.03
N THR A 50 -13.25 0.25 12.30
CA THR A 50 -14.41 0.93 12.91
C THR A 50 -14.04 2.35 13.33
N ASN A 51 -12.78 2.59 13.73
CA ASN A 51 -12.32 3.87 14.25
C ASN A 51 -11.01 4.28 13.55
N ILE A 52 -10.95 5.50 13.03
CA ILE A 52 -9.77 6.03 12.35
C ILE A 52 -8.56 6.17 13.28
N LYS A 53 -8.75 6.48 14.56
CA LYS A 53 -7.63 6.66 15.50
C LYS A 53 -6.88 5.35 15.73
N SER A 54 -7.60 4.26 16.02
CA SER A 54 -6.98 2.93 16.15
C SER A 54 -6.40 2.48 14.81
N ALA A 55 -7.08 2.76 13.69
CA ALA A 55 -6.56 2.47 12.37
C ALA A 55 -5.21 3.14 12.08
N ILE A 56 -5.05 4.39 12.49
CA ILE A 56 -3.79 5.12 12.34
C ILE A 56 -2.69 4.44 13.19
N ASP A 57 -2.98 4.12 14.45
CA ASP A 57 -2.01 3.46 15.33
C ASP A 57 -1.55 2.12 14.76
N GLU A 58 -2.50 1.26 14.37
CA GLU A 58 -2.22 -0.04 13.76
C GLU A 58 -1.45 0.08 12.43
N ALA A 59 -1.80 1.07 11.59
CA ALA A 59 -1.11 1.29 10.32
C ALA A 59 0.35 1.72 10.54
N ILE A 60 0.62 2.61 11.51
CA ILE A 60 1.99 3.04 11.83
C ILE A 60 2.81 1.90 12.42
N GLU A 61 2.21 1.07 13.28
CA GLU A 61 2.85 -0.13 13.82
C GLU A 61 3.19 -1.14 12.72
N SER A 62 2.26 -1.41 11.80
CA SER A 62 2.51 -2.29 10.64
C SER A 62 3.66 -1.78 9.77
N ILE A 63 3.70 -0.46 9.51
CA ILE A 63 4.80 0.16 8.76
C ILE A 63 6.13 0.02 9.51
N GLN A 64 6.13 0.25 10.82
CA GLN A 64 7.32 0.09 11.64
C GLN A 64 7.86 -1.34 11.53
N GLU A 65 6.98 -2.34 11.59
CA GLU A 65 7.36 -3.74 11.41
C GLU A 65 7.84 -4.04 9.97
N LEU A 66 7.16 -3.53 8.95
CA LEU A 66 7.52 -3.70 7.54
C LEU A 66 8.94 -3.20 7.26
N LEU A 67 9.31 -2.06 7.87
CA LEU A 67 10.62 -1.42 7.70
C LEU A 67 11.73 -2.12 8.50
N GLN A 68 11.42 -3.13 9.32
CA GLN A 68 12.45 -3.96 9.94
C GLN A 68 13.21 -4.75 8.87
N LYS A 69 14.53 -4.84 9.03
CA LYS A 69 15.46 -5.43 8.04
C LYS A 69 15.04 -6.83 7.59
N ASN A 70 14.63 -7.69 8.53
CA ASN A 70 14.18 -9.06 8.25
C ASN A 70 12.91 -9.10 7.39
N LYS A 71 11.89 -8.31 7.71
CA LYS A 71 10.63 -8.26 6.93
C LYS A 71 10.87 -7.69 5.54
N LEU A 72 11.60 -6.59 5.45
CA LEU A 72 11.87 -5.94 4.16
C LEU A 72 12.74 -6.82 3.25
N ASN A 73 13.69 -7.58 3.81
CA ASN A 73 14.44 -8.59 3.06
C ASN A 73 13.56 -9.75 2.55
N LYS A 74 12.59 -10.18 3.36
CA LYS A 74 11.62 -11.21 2.95
C LYS A 74 10.77 -10.71 1.78
N GLU A 75 10.30 -9.46 1.84
CA GLU A 75 9.54 -8.86 0.73
C GLU A 75 10.41 -8.70 -0.54
N LYS A 76 11.67 -8.25 -0.42
CA LYS A 76 12.62 -8.22 -1.55
C LYS A 76 12.75 -9.59 -2.22
N SER A 77 12.93 -10.65 -1.43
CA SER A 77 13.08 -12.02 -1.94
C SER A 77 11.85 -12.50 -2.72
N ILE A 78 10.65 -12.09 -2.31
CA ILE A 78 9.40 -12.44 -2.99
C ILE A 78 9.33 -11.71 -4.34
N ILE A 79 9.72 -10.43 -4.38
CA ILE A 79 9.71 -9.62 -5.61
C ILE A 79 10.72 -10.14 -6.64
N THR A 80 11.93 -10.51 -6.22
CA THR A 80 13.00 -10.93 -7.14
C THR A 80 12.81 -12.30 -7.77
N ASN A 81 12.04 -13.19 -7.13
CA ASN A 81 11.83 -14.55 -7.61
C ASN A 81 10.77 -14.66 -8.72
N LEU A 82 10.25 -13.52 -9.21
CA LEU A 82 9.16 -13.50 -10.17
C LEU A 82 9.70 -13.26 -11.58
N ASN A 83 9.53 -14.26 -12.46
CA ASN A 83 9.67 -14.09 -13.91
C ASN A 83 8.83 -12.92 -14.45
N ASP A 84 7.77 -12.54 -13.74
CA ASP A 84 6.88 -11.42 -14.06
C ASP A 84 7.61 -10.07 -14.05
N LEU A 85 8.68 -9.89 -13.26
CA LEU A 85 9.47 -8.65 -13.30
C LEU A 85 10.18 -8.49 -14.65
N GLU A 86 10.70 -9.58 -15.20
CA GLU A 86 11.39 -9.57 -16.49
C GLU A 86 10.42 -9.33 -17.65
N LEU A 87 9.24 -9.97 -17.60
CA LEU A 87 8.16 -9.72 -18.55
C LEU A 87 7.66 -8.27 -18.47
N TYR A 88 7.40 -7.76 -17.27
CA TYR A 88 6.97 -6.37 -17.07
C TYR A 88 7.99 -5.37 -17.62
N MET A 89 9.29 -5.58 -17.33
CA MET A 89 10.35 -4.71 -17.84
C MET A 89 10.48 -4.79 -19.37
N LYS A 90 10.19 -5.96 -19.96
CA LYS A 90 10.18 -6.14 -21.42
C LYS A 90 9.05 -5.37 -22.08
N ASP A 91 7.85 -5.38 -21.49
CA ASP A 91 6.69 -4.64 -21.98
C ASP A 91 6.86 -3.12 -21.83
N LYS A 92 7.76 -2.69 -20.94
CA LYS A 92 8.01 -1.28 -20.62
C LYS A 92 9.29 -0.71 -21.22
N LYS A 93 9.93 -1.41 -22.17
CA LYS A 93 11.20 -0.99 -22.78
C LYS A 93 11.20 0.41 -23.38
N ASP A 94 10.05 0.89 -23.86
CA ASP A 94 9.92 2.23 -24.42
C ASP A 94 9.73 3.32 -23.34
N GLU A 95 9.40 2.93 -22.11
CA GLU A 95 9.15 3.83 -20.97
C GLU A 95 10.35 3.92 -20.01
N ILE A 96 11.28 2.95 -20.06
CA ILE A 96 12.45 2.90 -19.19
C ILE A 96 13.70 2.41 -19.92
N SER A 97 14.81 3.14 -19.75
CA SER A 97 16.10 2.75 -20.34
C SER A 97 16.64 1.45 -19.74
N GLU A 98 17.38 0.68 -20.55
CA GLU A 98 18.02 -0.57 -20.12
C GLU A 98 18.97 -0.36 -18.92
N LYS A 99 19.64 0.80 -18.86
CA LYS A 99 20.44 1.22 -17.70
C LYS A 99 19.61 1.26 -16.41
N ASN A 100 18.41 1.84 -16.45
CA ASN A 100 17.54 1.95 -15.29
C ASN A 100 16.90 0.60 -14.93
N ILE A 101 16.55 -0.23 -15.91
CA ILE A 101 16.13 -1.63 -15.68
C ILE A 101 17.21 -2.38 -14.89
N ASN A 102 18.47 -2.29 -15.31
CA ASN A 102 19.58 -2.96 -14.63
C ASN A 102 19.83 -2.40 -13.22
N LYS A 103 19.66 -1.08 -13.03
CA LYS A 103 19.71 -0.45 -11.71
C LYS A 103 18.65 -1.04 -10.77
N ILE A 104 17.41 -1.18 -11.23
CA ILE A 104 16.30 -1.73 -10.43
C ILE A 104 16.53 -3.19 -10.09
N LYS A 105 16.91 -4.01 -11.09
CA LYS A 105 17.29 -5.41 -10.86
C LYS A 105 18.37 -5.49 -9.79
N LYS A 106 19.36 -4.60 -9.80
CA LYS A 106 20.40 -4.53 -8.76
C LYS A 106 19.84 -4.13 -7.39
N ILE A 107 18.95 -3.15 -7.29
CA ILE A 107 18.36 -2.70 -6.01
C ILE A 107 17.48 -3.79 -5.36
N LEU A 108 16.76 -4.55 -6.19
CA LEU A 108 15.87 -5.59 -5.73
C LEU A 108 16.62 -6.86 -5.30
N LYS A 109 17.83 -7.13 -5.83
CA LYS A 109 18.68 -8.25 -5.37
C LYS A 109 18.82 -8.27 -3.85
N GLN A 110 18.81 -9.47 -3.28
CA GLN A 110 18.85 -9.69 -1.84
C GLN A 110 20.10 -9.11 -1.17
N GLU A 111 21.22 -9.07 -1.90
CA GLU A 111 22.52 -8.54 -1.45
C GLU A 111 22.58 -7.00 -1.43
N ALA A 112 21.62 -6.32 -2.06
CA ALA A 112 21.64 -4.88 -2.20
C ALA A 112 21.24 -4.16 -0.90
N SER A 113 21.90 -3.03 -0.65
CA SER A 113 21.61 -2.18 0.52
C SER A 113 20.13 -1.83 0.61
N MET A 114 19.62 -1.78 1.84
CA MET A 114 18.27 -1.31 2.12
C MET A 114 18.13 0.18 1.88
N ASP A 115 19.22 0.94 1.93
CA ASP A 115 19.20 2.38 1.71
C ASP A 115 18.86 2.72 0.26
N GLU A 116 19.37 1.95 -0.71
CA GLU A 116 19.01 2.11 -2.11
C GLU A 116 17.55 1.71 -2.38
N LEU A 117 17.00 0.77 -1.60
CA LEU A 117 15.58 0.43 -1.70
C LEU A 117 14.70 1.58 -1.20
N LYS A 118 15.08 2.23 -0.08
CA LYS A 118 14.28 3.31 0.52
C LYS A 118 14.05 4.46 -0.44
N LYS A 119 15.05 4.81 -1.26
CA LYS A 119 14.99 5.86 -2.30
C LYS A 119 13.89 5.63 -3.34
N ILE A 120 13.53 4.38 -3.58
CA ILE A 120 12.48 4.01 -4.55
C ILE A 120 11.21 3.52 -3.87
N LEU A 121 11.16 3.50 -2.54
CA LEU A 121 10.08 2.90 -1.76
C LEU A 121 8.96 3.90 -1.51
N HIS A 122 7.76 3.50 -1.90
CA HIS A 122 6.51 4.19 -1.66
C HIS A 122 5.64 3.34 -0.72
N ILE A 123 5.13 3.95 0.34
CA ILE A 123 4.26 3.27 1.31
C ILE A 123 2.91 3.99 1.34
N PRO A 124 1.85 3.42 0.76
CA PRO A 124 0.50 3.93 0.93
C PRO A 124 -0.03 3.55 2.32
N ILE A 125 -0.46 4.55 3.07
CA ILE A 125 -1.17 4.43 4.35
C ILE A 125 -2.66 4.50 4.02
N SER A 126 -3.22 3.36 3.62
CA SER A 126 -4.62 3.26 3.19
C SER A 126 -5.52 2.87 4.36
N ILE A 127 -6.32 3.82 4.83
CA ILE A 127 -7.24 3.62 5.95
C ILE A 127 -8.66 3.69 5.43
N ILE A 128 -9.33 2.54 5.40
CA ILE A 128 -10.77 2.45 5.15
C ILE A 128 -11.45 2.42 6.52
N TYR A 129 -12.36 3.34 6.81
CA TYR A 129 -12.91 3.46 8.16
C TYR A 129 -14.37 3.87 8.20
N GLN A 130 -15.11 3.34 9.18
CA GLN A 130 -16.47 3.79 9.47
C GLN A 130 -16.45 5.26 9.92
N CYS A 131 -17.14 6.10 9.17
CA CYS A 131 -17.10 7.55 9.30
C CYS A 131 -18.50 8.09 9.59
N TYR A 132 -18.66 8.66 10.78
CA TYR A 132 -19.92 9.27 11.20
C TYR A 132 -20.34 10.41 10.26
N ILE A 133 -19.41 11.25 9.80
CA ILE A 133 -19.71 12.34 8.85
C ILE A 133 -20.32 11.74 7.58
N THR A 134 -19.68 10.74 6.99
CA THR A 134 -20.17 10.09 5.76
C THR A 134 -21.53 9.43 5.95
N ASN A 135 -21.82 8.89 7.14
CA ASN A 135 -23.12 8.29 7.45
C ASN A 135 -24.28 9.30 7.56
N GLN A 136 -24.00 10.61 7.55
CA GLN A 136 -25.02 11.66 7.60
C GLN A 136 -25.43 12.21 6.23
N TYR A 137 -24.82 11.73 5.13
CA TYR A 137 -25.10 12.23 3.78
C TYR A 137 -25.41 11.08 2.84
N ASP A 138 -26.46 11.25 2.05
CA ASP A 138 -26.88 10.29 1.01
C ASP A 138 -26.35 10.68 -0.39
N GLU A 139 -25.74 11.86 -0.52
CA GLU A 139 -25.18 12.37 -1.77
C GLU A 139 -23.83 13.07 -1.58
N LEU A 140 -23.07 13.19 -2.67
CA LEU A 140 -21.79 13.87 -2.70
C LEU A 140 -21.96 15.40 -2.80
N SER A 141 -22.67 15.98 -1.84
CA SER A 141 -22.92 17.42 -1.75
C SER A 141 -21.64 18.21 -1.48
N GLU A 142 -21.63 19.51 -1.84
CA GLU A 142 -20.49 20.39 -1.52
C GLU A 142 -20.24 20.52 -0.02
N GLU A 143 -21.31 20.50 0.79
CA GLU A 143 -21.20 20.50 2.25
C GLU A 143 -20.47 19.25 2.75
N TYR A 144 -20.86 18.06 2.26
CA TYR A 144 -20.18 16.82 2.62
C TYR A 144 -18.71 16.85 2.22
N LYS A 145 -18.41 17.24 0.97
CA LYS A 145 -17.03 17.35 0.47
C LYS A 145 -16.17 18.25 1.36
N GLN A 146 -16.68 19.41 1.76
CA GLN A 146 -15.94 20.33 2.63
C GLN A 146 -15.72 19.73 4.03
N LYS A 147 -16.76 19.16 4.65
CA LYS A 147 -16.66 18.56 5.98
C LYS A 147 -15.67 17.40 6.00
N ILE A 148 -15.74 16.48 5.04
CA ILE A 148 -14.85 15.34 4.99
C ILE A 148 -13.41 15.73 4.65
N ALA A 149 -13.21 16.74 3.78
CA ALA A 149 -11.88 17.25 3.46
C ALA A 149 -11.21 17.89 4.69
N ASN A 150 -11.95 18.71 5.45
CA ASN A 150 -11.43 19.31 6.68
C ASN A 150 -11.08 18.23 7.71
N PHE A 151 -11.97 17.26 7.92
CA PHE A 151 -11.73 16.14 8.81
C PHE A 151 -10.47 15.35 8.41
N HIS A 152 -10.35 14.96 7.14
CA HIS A 152 -9.19 14.24 6.63
C HIS A 152 -7.89 15.03 6.74
N LYS A 153 -7.93 16.36 6.55
CA LYS A 153 -6.75 17.23 6.72
C LYS A 153 -6.22 17.18 8.15
N ASP A 154 -7.11 17.14 9.15
CA ASP A 154 -6.71 17.03 10.54
C ASP A 154 -6.19 15.62 10.88
N GLN A 155 -6.81 14.57 10.35
CA GLN A 155 -6.28 13.20 10.51
C GLN A 155 -4.91 13.03 9.83
N ALA A 156 -4.69 13.64 8.67
CA ALA A 156 -3.39 13.62 7.99
C ALA A 156 -2.29 14.27 8.84
N LYS A 157 -2.57 15.39 9.52
CA LYS A 157 -1.60 16.00 10.46
C LYS A 157 -1.23 15.06 11.60
N ILE A 158 -2.22 14.33 12.15
CA ILE A 158 -1.99 13.34 13.21
C ILE A 158 -1.11 12.20 12.69
N ILE A 159 -1.38 11.68 11.50
CA ILE A 159 -0.57 10.62 10.87
C ILE A 159 0.87 11.09 10.66
N ILE A 160 1.07 12.27 10.07
CA ILE A 160 2.41 12.84 9.85
C ILE A 160 3.18 12.97 11.16
N LYS A 161 2.52 13.48 12.21
CA LYS A 161 3.13 13.58 13.55
C LYS A 161 3.55 12.21 14.08
N LYS A 162 2.68 11.19 13.98
CA LYS A 162 2.98 9.83 14.43
C LYS A 162 4.09 9.16 13.63
N ILE A 163 4.16 9.39 12.31
CA ILE A 163 5.29 8.95 11.48
C ILE A 163 6.58 9.54 12.03
N ALA A 164 6.63 10.85 12.25
CA ALA A 164 7.83 11.51 12.78
C ALA A 164 8.22 10.95 14.17
N GLU A 165 7.25 10.76 15.08
CA GLU A 165 7.50 10.26 16.44
C GLU A 165 7.93 8.79 16.48
N LYS A 166 7.30 7.92 15.68
CA LYS A 166 7.52 6.46 15.75
C LYS A 166 8.58 5.95 14.78
N LEU A 167 8.70 6.59 13.62
CA LEU A 167 9.56 6.15 12.52
C LEU A 167 10.77 7.07 12.32
N GLY A 168 10.80 8.25 12.96
CA GLY A 168 11.86 9.26 12.76
C GLY A 168 13.28 8.80 13.12
N SER A 169 13.42 7.80 13.98
CA SER A 169 14.72 7.20 14.34
C SER A 169 15.24 6.19 13.30
N ILE A 170 14.41 5.79 12.34
CA ILE A 170 14.81 4.86 11.28
C ILE A 170 15.75 5.59 10.31
N HIS A 171 16.95 5.05 10.11
CA HIS A 171 17.94 5.62 9.19
C HIS A 171 17.34 5.79 7.79
N ASN A 172 17.59 6.93 7.12
CA ASN A 172 17.07 7.26 5.79
C ASN A 172 15.54 7.14 5.63
N ILE A 173 14.77 7.34 6.71
CA ILE A 173 13.30 7.35 6.63
C ILE A 173 12.75 8.43 5.69
N HIS A 174 13.46 9.56 5.58
CA HIS A 174 13.08 10.69 4.72
C HIS A 174 13.18 10.38 3.22
N GLU A 175 13.89 9.33 2.83
CA GLU A 175 13.96 8.85 1.44
C GLU A 175 12.69 8.10 1.02
N ILE A 176 11.91 7.60 1.99
CA ILE A 176 10.68 6.85 1.74
C ILE A 176 9.53 7.84 1.50
N LYS A 177 8.75 7.62 0.44
CA LYS A 177 7.55 8.41 0.16
C LYS A 177 6.31 7.77 0.79
N PHE A 178 5.69 8.46 1.74
CA PHE A 178 4.43 8.04 2.36
C PHE A 178 3.24 8.68 1.65
N HIS A 179 2.20 7.90 1.36
CA HIS A 179 0.99 8.35 0.67
C HIS A 179 -0.23 8.11 1.57
N ILE A 180 -0.79 9.18 2.14
CA ILE A 180 -1.94 9.06 3.04
C ILE A 180 -3.23 8.97 2.20
N ILE A 181 -3.96 7.87 2.34
CA ILE A 181 -5.21 7.63 1.61
C ILE A 181 -6.29 7.29 2.64
N LEU A 182 -7.18 8.25 2.89
CA LEU A 182 -8.29 8.10 3.82
C LEU A 182 -9.58 7.86 3.04
N PHE A 183 -10.20 6.70 3.28
CA PHE A 183 -11.41 6.27 2.59
C PHE A 183 -12.55 6.08 3.61
N PRO A 184 -13.45 7.06 3.73
CA PRO A 184 -14.51 7.02 4.72
C PRO A 184 -15.69 6.22 4.19
N VAL A 185 -16.25 5.35 5.03
CA VAL A 185 -17.42 4.54 4.69
C VAL A 185 -18.54 4.77 5.71
N PRO A 186 -19.82 4.74 5.31
CA PRO A 186 -20.92 5.04 6.23
C PRO A 186 -21.07 3.96 7.31
N GLU A 187 -21.00 2.69 6.91
CA GLU A 187 -21.14 1.54 7.81
C GLU A 187 -20.22 0.40 7.37
N LYS A 188 -19.33 -0.03 8.28
CA LYS A 188 -18.35 -1.08 8.01
C LYS A 188 -19.03 -2.43 7.75
N ASN A 189 -19.94 -2.83 8.63
CA ASN A 189 -20.57 -4.16 8.58
C ASN A 189 -21.34 -4.38 7.28
N LYS A 190 -22.00 -3.33 6.77
CA LYS A 190 -22.71 -3.39 5.50
C LYS A 190 -21.76 -3.72 4.34
N ILE A 191 -20.61 -3.05 4.27
CA ILE A 191 -19.60 -3.30 3.24
C ILE A 191 -19.02 -4.70 3.33
N GLU A 192 -18.70 -5.17 4.53
CA GLU A 192 -18.19 -6.53 4.74
C GLU A 192 -19.22 -7.58 4.32
N ASN A 193 -20.49 -7.40 4.70
CA ASN A 193 -21.57 -8.31 4.34
C ASN A 193 -21.84 -8.32 2.82
N ASP A 194 -21.87 -7.15 2.18
CA ASP A 194 -22.06 -7.04 0.73
C ASP A 194 -20.90 -7.69 -0.03
N PHE A 195 -19.67 -7.53 0.48
CA PHE A 195 -18.49 -8.18 -0.09
C PHE A 195 -18.57 -9.71 0.01
N ILE A 196 -18.92 -10.26 1.18
CA ILE A 196 -19.09 -11.70 1.39
C ILE A 196 -20.20 -12.25 0.49
N LYS A 197 -21.34 -11.55 0.39
CA LYS A 197 -22.45 -11.97 -0.46
C LYS A 197 -22.05 -12.03 -1.93
N ASN A 198 -21.30 -11.03 -2.41
CA ASN A 198 -20.80 -11.02 -3.78
C ASN A 198 -19.80 -12.16 -4.02
N LEU A 199 -18.91 -12.46 -3.07
CA LEU A 199 -18.01 -13.61 -3.17
C LEU A 199 -18.75 -14.95 -3.22
N GLY A 200 -19.79 -15.11 -2.40
CA GLY A 200 -20.64 -16.31 -2.39
C GLY A 200 -21.36 -16.56 -3.72
N ALA A 201 -21.68 -15.49 -4.46
CA ALA A 201 -22.27 -15.58 -5.79
C ALA A 201 -21.29 -16.11 -6.87
N PHE A 202 -19.98 -15.89 -6.72
CA PHE A 202 -18.95 -16.40 -7.64
C PHE A 202 -18.55 -17.86 -7.41
N SER A 203 -19.05 -18.50 -6.35
CA SER A 203 -18.78 -19.91 -6.05
C SER A 203 -19.83 -20.89 -6.60
N ASN A 204 -20.86 -20.40 -7.30
CA ASN A 204 -21.96 -21.19 -7.87
C ASN A 204 -22.06 -21.13 -9.41
N ASP A 205 -21.04 -20.60 -10.09
CA ASP A 205 -20.86 -20.66 -11.55
C ASP A 205 -19.57 -21.44 -11.88
#